data_AF-A0A8S3CYF2-F1
#
_entry.id   AF-A0A8S3CYF2-F1
#
_cell.length_a   1.000
_cell.length_b   1.000
_cell.length_c   1.000
_cell.angle_alpha   90.00
_cell.angle_beta   90.00
_cell.angle_gamma   90.00
#
_symmetry.space_group_name_H-M   'P 1'
#
loop_
_entity.id
_entity.type
_entity.pdbx_description
1 polymer ?
#
loop_
_entity_poly.entity_id
_entity_poly.type
_entity_poly.pdbx_seq_one_letter_code
_entity_poly.pdbx_strand_id
1 'polypeptide(L)' 'AILAQKLVDDDRVKREHVIGYASRTLSSSERHYSPTERECLAIVYGCSHFRPYLEGIRFTILTDHKALKWLHHTKDLNSR' A
#
# COMPACT_ATOMS: atom_id res chain seq x y z
N ALA A 1 -5.15 4.74 2.07
CA ALA A 1 -4.10 4.60 1.05
C ALA A 1 -3.99 5.89 0.25
N ILE A 2 -2.77 6.33 -0.03
CA ILE A 2 -2.49 7.54 -0.82
C ILE A 2 -1.61 7.09 -1.98
N LEU A 3 -1.97 7.49 -3.20
CA LEU A 3 -1.12 7.34 -4.38
C LEU A 3 -0.39 8.67 -4.60
N ALA A 4 0.94 8.65 -4.56
CA ALA A 4 1.77 9.83 -4.81
C ALA A 4 2.89 9.50 -5.79
N GLN A 5 3.23 10.46 -6.64
CA GLN A 5 4.33 10.37 -7.59
C GLN A 5 5.47 11.28 -7.16
N LYS A 6 6.71 10.81 -7.29
CA LYS A 6 7.91 11.61 -7.07
C LYS A 6 8.23 12.39 -8.33
N LEU A 7 8.13 13.71 -8.25
CA LEU A 7 8.51 14.64 -9.30
C LEU A 7 9.86 15.28 -8.94
N VAL A 8 10.67 15.55 -9.95
CA VAL A 8 11.92 16.32 -9.81
C VAL A 8 11.67 17.65 -10.47
N ASP A 9 11.71 18.72 -9.68
CA ASP A 9 11.59 20.09 -10.18
C ASP A 9 12.88 20.54 -10.88
N ASP A 10 12.83 21.62 -11.66
CA ASP A 10 13.99 22.15 -12.41
C ASP A 10 15.16 22.51 -11.46
N ASP A 11 14.85 22.88 -10.23
CA ASP A 11 15.82 23.13 -9.13
C ASP A 11 16.37 21.85 -8.47
N ARG A 12 16.13 20.67 -9.05
CA ARG A 12 16.47 19.33 -8.50
C ARG A 12 15.82 19.02 -7.13
N VAL A 13 14.78 19.75 -6.74
CA VAL A 13 14.04 19.48 -5.51
C VAL A 13 13.09 18.31 -5.76
N LYS A 14 13.25 17.22 -4.99
CA LYS A 14 12.31 16.09 -5.03
C LYS A 14 11.03 16.47 -4.29
N ARG A 15 9.91 16.50 -5.01
CA ARG A 15 8.59 16.78 -4.43
C ARG A 15 7.69 15.57 -4.65
N GLU A 16 6.88 15.26 -3.64
CA GLU A 16 5.84 14.24 -3.76
C GLU A 16 4.54 14.92 -4.16
N HIS A 17 3.99 14.52 -5.31
CA HIS A 17 2.71 15.00 -5.80
C HIS A 17 1.65 13.93 -5.58
N VAL A 18 0.62 14.26 -4.80
CA VAL A 18 -0.47 13.32 -4.51
C VAL A 18 -1.40 13.25 -5.71
N ILE A 19 -1.61 12.04 -6.21
CA ILE A 19 -2.52 11.74 -7.33
C ILE A 19 -3.92 11.43 -6.81
N GLY A 20 -4.02 10.73 -5.67
CA GLY A 20 -5.33 10.34 -5.15
C GLY A 20 -5.30 9.79 -3.73
N TYR A 21 -6.48 9.86 -3.09
CA TYR A 21 -6.74 9.36 -1.75
C TYR A 21 -7.80 8.27 -1.82
N ALA A 22 -7.55 7.17 -1.13
CA ALA A 22 -8.50 6.06 -1.02
C ALA A 22 -8.64 5.65 0.45
N SER A 23 -9.87 5.59 0.93
CA SER A 23 -10.21 5.07 2.25
C SER A 23 -11.38 4.10 2.13
N ARG A 24 -11.55 3.27 3.15
CA ARG A 24 -12.60 2.25 3.24
C ARG A 24 -12.84 1.93 4.70
N THR A 25 -14.09 1.67 5.04
CA THR A 25 -14.49 1.15 6.35
C THR A 25 -14.29 -0.36 6.42
N LEU A 26 -13.86 -0.87 7.57
CA LEU A 26 -13.73 -2.31 7.81
C LEU A 26 -15.12 -2.97 7.93
N SER A 27 -15.29 -4.12 7.29
CA SER A 27 -16.49 -4.95 7.44
C SER A 27 -16.58 -5.56 8.85
N SER A 28 -17.74 -6.11 9.20
CA SER A 28 -17.95 -6.72 10.51
C SER A 28 -17.00 -7.86 10.83
N SER A 29 -16.61 -8.66 9.83
CA SER A 29 -15.61 -9.71 10.02
C SER A 29 -14.21 -9.12 10.15
N GLU A 30 -13.85 -8.13 9.34
CA GLU A 30 -12.52 -7.51 9.30
C GLU A 30 -12.19 -6.73 10.57
N ARG A 31 -13.21 -6.25 11.29
CA ARG A 31 -13.02 -5.65 12.62
C ARG A 31 -12.45 -6.63 13.64
N HIS A 32 -12.59 -7.94 13.45
CA HIS A 32 -12.02 -8.94 14.36
C HIS A 32 -10.58 -9.31 14.03
N TYR A 33 -10.03 -8.83 12.91
CA TYR A 33 -8.65 -9.08 12.53
C TYR A 33 -7.67 -8.40 13.49
N SER A 34 -6.52 -9.04 13.67
CA SER A 34 -5.39 -8.47 14.41
C SER A 34 -4.89 -7.18 13.73
N PRO A 35 -4.19 -6.30 14.46
CA PRO A 35 -3.62 -5.08 13.87
C PRO A 35 -2.77 -5.35 12.63
N THR A 36 -1.97 -6.42 12.62
CA THR A 36 -1.14 -6.80 11.47
C THR A 36 -1.97 -7.21 10.26
N GLU A 37 -3.03 -7.98 10.46
CA GLU A 37 -3.94 -8.37 9.38
C GLU A 37 -4.70 -7.16 8.82
N ARG A 38 -5.11 -6.22 9.67
CA ARG A 38 -5.78 -4.97 9.21
C ARG A 38 -4.87 -4.11 8.38
N GLU A 39 -3.60 -3.96 8.78
CA GLU A 39 -2.63 -3.19 7.99
C GLU A 39 -2.31 -3.90 6.67
N CYS A 40 -2.19 -5.23 6.67
CA CYS A 40 -2.05 -6.01 5.43
C CYS A 40 -3.25 -5.80 4.50
N LEU A 41 -4.47 -5.86 5.06
CA LEU A 41 -5.70 -5.61 4.32
C LEU A 41 -5.75 -4.20 3.73
N ALA A 42 -5.26 -3.19 4.47
CA ALA A 42 -5.17 -1.82 3.99
C ALA A 42 -4.23 -1.70 2.77
N ILE A 43 -3.10 -2.43 2.76
CA ILE A 43 -2.20 -2.51 1.59
C ILE A 43 -2.89 -3.19 0.41
N VAL A 44 -3.52 -4.35 0.62
CA VAL A 44 -4.23 -5.09 -0.43
C VAL A 44 -5.33 -4.23 -1.03
N TYR A 45 -6.10 -3.54 -0.19
CA TYR A 45 -7.12 -2.60 -0.63
C TYR A 45 -6.53 -1.44 -1.45
N GLY A 46 -5.45 -0.82 -0.96
CA GLY A 46 -4.77 0.25 -1.68
C GLY A 46 -4.28 -0.19 -3.06
N CYS A 47 -3.66 -1.37 -3.16
CA CYS A 47 -3.18 -1.92 -4.42
C CYS A 47 -4.32 -2.24 -5.38
N SER A 48 -5.44 -2.79 -4.87
CA SER A 48 -6.63 -3.08 -5.68
C SER A 48 -7.31 -1.80 -6.18
N HIS A 49 -7.45 -0.80 -5.31
CA HIS A 49 -8.07 0.47 -5.65
C HIS A 49 -7.27 1.25 -6.70
N PHE A 50 -5.94 1.31 -6.53
CA PHE A 50 -5.05 1.97 -7.48
C PHE A 50 -4.53 1.04 -8.58
N ARG A 51 -5.10 -0.16 -8.74
CA ARG A 51 -4.67 -1.14 -9.74
C ARG A 51 -4.51 -0.54 -11.14
N PRO A 52 -5.44 0.29 -11.66
CA PRO A 52 -5.28 0.91 -12.99
C PRO A 52 -4.02 1.78 -13.14
N TYR A 53 -3.47 2.30 -12.02
CA TYR A 53 -2.25 3.11 -12.00
C TYR A 53 -0.99 2.30 -11.71
N LEU A 54 -1.13 1.18 -10.97
CA LEU A 54 0.00 0.39 -10.47
C LEU A 54 0.33 -0.82 -11.33
N GLU A 55 -0.63 -1.31 -12.12
CA GLU A 55 -0.45 -2.50 -12.95
C GLU A 55 0.62 -2.26 -14.04
N GLY A 56 1.57 -3.18 -14.14
CA GLY A 56 2.66 -3.10 -15.13
C GLY A 56 3.82 -2.16 -14.78
N ILE A 57 3.77 -1.44 -13.66
CA ILE A 57 4.85 -0.54 -13.23
C ILE A 57 5.51 -0.99 -11.92
N ARG A 58 6.76 -0.60 -11.71
CA ARG A 58 7.43 -0.75 -10.40
C ARG A 58 7.01 0.39 -9.49
N PHE A 59 6.49 0.06 -8.32
CA PHE A 59 6.09 1.04 -7.31
C PHE A 59 6.65 0.66 -5.94
N THR A 60 6.70 1.65 -5.03
CA THR A 60 7.10 1.46 -3.64
C THR A 60 5.90 1.69 -2.74
N ILE A 61 5.62 0.74 -1.85
CA ILE A 61 4.61 0.89 -0.82
C ILE A 61 5.29 1.45 0.42
N LEU A 62 4.80 2.58 0.92
CA LEU A 62 5.20 3.14 2.20
C LEU A 62 4.13 2.78 3.24
N THR A 63 4.53 2.05 4.28
CA THR A 63 3.69 1.69 5.42
C THR A 63 4.47 1.97 6.70
N ASP A 64 3.76 2.43 7.73
CA ASP A 64 4.28 2.61 9.09
C ASP A 64 4.43 1.27 9.84
N HIS A 65 3.81 0.19 9.34
CA HIS A 65 3.80 -1.08 10.03
C HIS A 65 5.03 -1.95 9.69
N LYS A 66 6.04 -1.90 10.57
CA LYS A 66 7.27 -2.71 10.47
C LYS A 66 7.04 -4.22 10.38
N ALA A 67 5.94 -4.74 10.94
CA ALA A 67 5.61 -6.16 10.86
C ALA A 67 5.54 -6.61 9.39
N LEU A 68 4.97 -5.80 8.51
CA LEU A 68 4.77 -6.15 7.09
C LEU A 68 6.06 -6.25 6.29
N LYS A 69 7.24 -5.98 6.87
CA LYS A 69 8.53 -6.36 6.28
C LYS A 69 8.63 -7.88 6.03
N TRP A 70 7.95 -8.70 6.82
CA TRP A 70 7.91 -10.15 6.59
C TRP A 70 7.29 -10.50 5.22
N LEU A 71 6.35 -9.69 4.73
CA LEU A 71 5.72 -9.87 3.42
C LEU A 71 6.74 -9.82 2.28
N HIS A 72 7.79 -9.00 2.41
CA HIS A 72 8.87 -8.88 1.43
C HIS A 72 9.80 -10.11 1.42
N HIS A 73 9.87 -10.86 2.53
CA HIS A 73 10.72 -12.04 2.66
C HIS A 73 10.01 -13.36 2.29
N THR A 74 8.70 -13.34 2.10
CA THR A 74 7.92 -14.56 1.92
C THR A 74 7.72 -14.81 0.43
N LYS A 75 8.56 -15.69 -0.13
CA LYS A 75 8.53 -16.06 -1.55
C LYS A 75 7.35 -16.97 -1.91
N ASP A 76 6.74 -17.62 -0.92
CA ASP A 76 5.62 -18.54 -1.07
C ASP A 76 4.68 -18.44 0.13
N LEU A 77 3.44 -17.97 -0.09
CA LEU A 77 2.40 -17.85 0.94
C LEU A 77 1.34 -18.96 0.86
N ASN A 78 1.62 -20.05 0.13
CA ASN A 78 0.76 -21.23 0.08
C ASN A 78 0.95 -22.15 1.30
N SER A 79 0.86 -21.58 2.51
CA SER A 79 0.66 -22.38 3.72
C SER A 79 -0.76 -22.15 4.22
N ARG A 80 -1.68 -22.89 3.61
CA ARG A 80 -2.96 -23.30 4.19
C ARG A 80 -3.07 -24.80 4.01
#